data_AF-A0A8H3WWX2-F1
#
_entry.id   AF-A0A8H3WWX2-F1
#
_cell.length_a   1.000
_cell.length_b   1.000
_cell.length_c   1.000
_cell.angle_alpha   90.00
_cell.angle_beta   90.00
_cell.angle_gamma   90.00
#
_symmetry.space_group_name_H-M   'P 1'
#
loop_
_entity.id
_entity.type
_entity.pdbx_description
1 polymer ?
#
loop_
_entity_poly.entity_id
_entity_poly.type
_entity_poly.pdbx_seq_one_letter_code
_entity_poly.pdbx_strand_id
1 'polypeptide(L)'
;MGQTQSLTQSSSELAEEKYQRYRKLAHDEAQLRNDYFAQSQEAFRNHEKRKAKELSIKGKEHAKQMEIYHSMAVDVIFGENNKGRPMNEIDLHGLYVKEAMDKAESRIQYCKANKIDHLVIIVGRGKHSSGLAKLKPAIINLMKKYQLRCTPDKPTVGCLYVEFGYPGEPINIGWFDTFISNITNSCIIC
;
A
#
# COMPACT_ATOMS: atom_id res chain seq x y z
N MET A 1 -10.46 9.86 -37.88
CA MET A 1 -9.98 8.92 -36.85
C MET A 1 -9.59 9.76 -35.62
N GLY A 2 -10.39 9.80 -34.55
CA GLY A 2 -10.08 10.70 -33.44
C GLY A 2 -11.12 10.80 -32.33
N GLN A 3 -11.60 9.67 -31.77
CA GLN A 3 -12.53 9.71 -30.63
C GLN A 3 -12.16 8.79 -29.45
N THR A 4 -10.96 8.19 -29.42
CA THR A 4 -10.63 7.20 -28.37
C THR A 4 -10.06 7.83 -27.08
N GLN A 5 -9.58 9.08 -27.09
CA GLN A 5 -8.92 9.68 -25.92
C GLN A 5 -9.88 10.29 -24.87
N SER A 6 -11.11 10.65 -25.24
CA SER A 6 -12.04 11.36 -24.33
C SER A 6 -12.68 10.47 -23.25
N LEU A 7 -12.91 9.17 -23.53
CA LEU A 7 -13.61 8.27 -22.60
C LEU A 7 -12.70 7.74 -21.49
N THR A 8 -11.40 7.59 -21.75
CA THR A 8 -10.44 7.04 -20.78
C THR A 8 -10.09 8.04 -19.68
N GLN A 9 -9.98 9.33 -20.03
CA GLN A 9 -9.69 10.39 -19.05
C GLN A 9 -10.83 10.54 -18.02
N SER A 10 -12.07 10.48 -18.49
CA SER A 10 -13.25 10.53 -17.61
C SER A 10 -13.30 9.35 -16.64
N SER A 11 -12.95 8.13 -17.09
CA SER A 11 -12.93 6.93 -16.21
C SER A 11 -11.90 7.06 -15.08
N SER A 12 -10.68 7.49 -15.39
CA SER A 12 -9.62 7.66 -14.40
C SER A 12 -9.91 8.79 -13.41
N GLU A 13 -10.48 9.91 -13.87
CA GLU A 13 -10.85 11.04 -13.00
C GLU A 13 -11.97 10.64 -12.03
N LEU A 14 -12.97 9.90 -12.51
CA LEU A 14 -14.04 9.36 -11.66
C LEU A 14 -13.52 8.33 -10.65
N ALA A 15 -12.51 7.53 -11.01
CA ALA A 15 -11.87 6.59 -10.10
C ALA A 15 -11.11 7.32 -8.98
N GLU A 16 -10.35 8.37 -9.33
CA GLU A 16 -9.64 9.21 -8.37
C GLU A 16 -10.60 9.93 -7.43
N GLU A 17 -11.70 10.50 -7.94
CA GLU A 17 -12.71 11.15 -7.09
C GLU A 17 -13.33 10.17 -6.07
N LYS A 18 -13.71 8.96 -6.53
CA LYS A 18 -14.22 7.90 -5.65
C LYS A 18 -13.19 7.48 -4.61
N TYR A 19 -11.94 7.32 -5.04
CA TYR A 19 -10.83 7.00 -4.15
C TYR A 19 -10.68 8.04 -3.03
N GLN A 20 -10.63 9.33 -3.39
CA GLN A 20 -10.52 10.43 -2.43
C GLN A 20 -11.72 10.46 -1.47
N ARG A 21 -12.94 10.25 -2.00
CA ARG A 21 -14.15 10.17 -1.18
C ARG A 21 -14.08 9.05 -0.16
N TYR A 22 -13.71 7.84 -0.56
CA TYR A 22 -13.61 6.70 0.36
C TYR A 22 -12.48 6.87 1.38
N ARG A 23 -11.34 7.45 0.98
CA ARG A 23 -10.26 7.80 1.92
C ARG A 23 -10.71 8.82 2.95
N LYS A 24 -11.48 9.84 2.54
CA LYS A 24 -12.06 10.81 3.46
C LYS A 24 -13.01 10.14 4.44
N LEU A 25 -13.94 9.31 3.96
CA LEU A 25 -14.87 8.59 4.83
C LEU A 25 -14.14 7.69 5.84
N ALA A 26 -13.12 6.94 5.40
CA ALA A 26 -12.29 6.15 6.30
C ALA A 26 -11.58 7.02 7.36
N HIS A 27 -11.09 8.19 6.97
CA HIS A 27 -10.49 9.13 7.91
C HIS A 27 -11.49 9.64 8.95
N ASP A 28 -12.69 10.03 8.52
CA ASP A 28 -13.77 10.49 9.40
C ASP A 28 -14.16 9.38 10.41
N GLU A 29 -14.29 8.12 9.95
CA GLU A 29 -14.54 6.96 10.82
C GLU A 29 -13.39 6.69 11.79
N ALA A 30 -12.14 6.91 11.36
CA ALA A 30 -10.97 6.75 12.23
C ALA A 30 -10.95 7.79 13.36
N GLN A 31 -11.39 9.03 13.11
CA GLN A 31 -11.54 10.06 14.14
C GLN A 31 -12.58 9.63 15.17
N LEU A 32 -13.78 9.25 14.71
CA LEU A 32 -14.87 8.78 15.59
C LEU A 32 -14.44 7.57 16.44
N ARG A 33 -13.76 6.59 15.82
CA ARG A 33 -13.19 5.44 16.54
C ARG A 33 -12.27 5.90 17.67
N ASN A 34 -11.33 6.80 17.38
CA ASN A 34 -10.36 7.28 18.36
C ASN A 34 -11.06 8.00 19.52
N ASP A 35 -12.06 8.81 19.23
CA ASP A 35 -12.86 9.52 20.25
C ASP A 35 -13.62 8.55 21.16
N TYR A 36 -14.30 7.54 20.59
CA TYR A 36 -15.00 6.54 21.38
C TYR A 36 -14.06 5.68 22.23
N PHE A 37 -12.87 5.35 21.72
CA PHE A 37 -11.88 4.63 22.51
C PHE A 37 -11.28 5.49 23.63
N ALA A 38 -11.04 6.79 23.38
CA ALA A 38 -10.59 7.71 24.42
C ALA A 38 -11.63 7.83 25.55
N GLN A 39 -12.90 8.03 25.20
CA GLN A 39 -14.02 8.07 26.16
C GLN A 39 -14.21 6.73 26.89
N SER A 40 -14.04 5.60 26.20
CA SER A 40 -14.13 4.27 26.81
C SER A 40 -13.03 4.07 27.87
N GLN A 41 -11.79 4.49 27.57
CA GLN A 41 -10.68 4.42 28.52
C GLN A 41 -10.92 5.34 29.72
N GLU A 42 -11.47 6.52 29.51
CA GLU A 42 -11.83 7.43 30.60
C GLU A 42 -12.92 6.85 31.51
N ALA A 43 -14.01 6.33 30.94
CA ALA A 43 -15.07 5.66 31.70
C ALA A 43 -14.54 4.46 32.49
N PHE A 44 -13.57 3.72 31.94
CA PHE A 44 -12.92 2.62 32.65
C PHE A 44 -12.11 3.12 33.85
N ARG A 45 -11.35 4.21 33.70
CA ARG A 45 -10.60 4.85 34.80
C ARG A 45 -11.53 5.36 35.91
N ASN A 46 -12.74 5.80 35.55
CA ASN A 46 -13.77 6.25 36.50
C ASN A 46 -14.59 5.08 37.09
N HIS A 47 -14.18 3.82 36.88
CA HIS A 47 -14.88 2.61 37.32
C HIS A 47 -16.30 2.41 36.74
N GLU A 48 -16.67 3.14 35.68
CA GLU A 48 -17.95 3.04 34.97
C GLU A 48 -17.94 1.89 33.94
N LYS A 49 -17.78 0.64 34.41
CA LYS A 49 -17.53 -0.54 33.55
C LYS A 49 -18.55 -0.74 32.42
N ARG A 50 -19.85 -0.55 32.68
CA ARG A 50 -20.91 -0.72 31.67
C ARG A 50 -20.76 0.29 30.54
N LYS A 51 -20.59 1.58 30.87
CA LYS A 51 -20.41 2.66 29.91
C LYS A 51 -19.12 2.48 29.11
N ALA A 52 -18.03 2.10 29.78
CA ALA A 52 -16.76 1.79 29.12
C ALA A 52 -16.93 0.70 28.06
N LYS A 53 -17.72 -0.35 28.36
CA LYS A 53 -18.02 -1.43 27.43
C LYS A 53 -18.85 -0.96 26.23
N GLU A 54 -19.90 -0.17 26.47
CA GLU A 54 -20.76 0.38 25.41
C GLU A 54 -19.97 1.28 24.44
N LEU A 55 -19.14 2.18 24.98
CA LEU A 55 -18.26 3.05 24.18
C LEU A 55 -17.22 2.23 23.40
N SER A 56 -16.66 1.19 24.00
CA SER A 56 -15.74 0.27 23.31
C SER A 56 -16.41 -0.44 22.13
N ILE A 57 -17.67 -0.88 22.28
CA ILE A 57 -18.43 -1.50 21.19
C ILE A 57 -18.63 -0.50 20.05
N LYS A 58 -19.02 0.74 20.34
CA LYS A 58 -19.15 1.80 19.33
C LYS A 58 -17.83 2.08 18.61
N GLY A 59 -16.72 2.18 19.35
CA GLY A 59 -15.39 2.35 18.76
C GLY A 59 -15.03 1.20 17.82
N LYS A 60 -15.37 -0.05 18.17
CA LYS A 60 -15.16 -1.21 17.29
C LYS A 60 -16.02 -1.18 16.03
N GLU A 61 -17.25 -0.68 16.11
CA GLU A 61 -18.11 -0.50 14.93
C GLU A 61 -17.49 0.50 13.95
N HIS A 62 -17.07 1.67 14.43
CA HIS A 62 -16.36 2.65 13.60
C HIS A 62 -15.04 2.12 13.04
N ALA A 63 -14.32 1.27 13.80
CA ALA A 63 -13.13 0.59 13.29
C ALA A 63 -13.43 -0.34 12.11
N LYS A 64 -14.56 -1.06 12.15
CA LYS A 64 -15.02 -1.92 11.06
C LYS A 64 -15.43 -1.09 9.84
N GLN A 65 -16.18 -0.01 10.04
CA GLN A 65 -16.61 0.88 8.95
C GLN A 65 -15.41 1.55 8.27
N MET A 66 -14.41 2.00 9.05
CA MET A 66 -13.15 2.50 8.52
C MET A 66 -12.48 1.47 7.60
N GLU A 67 -12.34 0.21 8.03
CA GLU A 67 -11.69 -0.83 7.23
C GLU A 67 -12.46 -1.09 5.93
N ILE A 68 -13.81 -1.06 5.97
CA ILE A 68 -14.65 -1.20 4.78
C ILE A 68 -14.37 -0.07 3.78
N TYR A 69 -14.32 1.18 4.23
CA TYR A 69 -14.02 2.31 3.35
C TYR A 69 -12.57 2.28 2.83
N HIS A 70 -11.61 1.84 3.65
CA HIS A 70 -10.25 1.60 3.16
C HIS A 70 -10.22 0.53 2.06
N SER A 71 -10.90 -0.60 2.25
CA SER A 71 -11.01 -1.64 1.21
C SER A 71 -11.64 -1.11 -0.07
N MET A 72 -12.74 -0.35 0.03
CA MET A 72 -13.39 0.26 -1.14
C MET A 72 -12.47 1.23 -1.87
N ALA A 73 -11.70 2.05 -1.15
CA ALA A 73 -10.71 2.94 -1.74
C ALA A 73 -9.64 2.14 -2.52
N VAL A 74 -9.10 1.10 -1.89
CA VAL A 74 -8.09 0.22 -2.51
C VAL A 74 -8.64 -0.42 -3.77
N ASP A 75 -9.83 -1.01 -3.73
CA ASP A 75 -10.39 -1.74 -4.86
C ASP A 75 -10.62 -0.84 -6.08
N VAL A 76 -11.04 0.41 -5.86
CA VAL A 76 -11.23 1.39 -6.94
C VAL A 76 -9.89 1.73 -7.60
N ILE A 77 -8.91 2.18 -6.84
CA ILE A 77 -7.64 2.66 -7.41
C ILE A 77 -6.79 1.51 -7.94
N PHE A 78 -6.72 0.39 -7.20
CA PHE A 78 -5.98 -0.79 -7.63
C PHE A 78 -6.60 -1.41 -8.88
N GLY A 79 -7.94 -1.48 -8.93
CA GLY A 79 -8.68 -2.01 -10.08
C GLY A 79 -8.42 -1.19 -11.34
N GLU A 80 -8.55 0.15 -11.25
CA GLU A 80 -8.30 1.02 -12.40
C GLU A 80 -6.82 1.00 -12.80
N ASN A 81 -5.90 1.09 -11.82
CA ASN A 81 -4.46 1.08 -12.08
C ASN A 81 -4.00 -0.18 -12.78
N ASN A 82 -4.54 -1.36 -12.42
CA ASN A 82 -4.10 -2.64 -12.95
C ASN A 82 -4.94 -3.12 -14.14
N LYS A 83 -5.92 -2.34 -14.59
CA LYS A 83 -6.78 -2.69 -15.71
C LYS A 83 -5.96 -2.80 -17.00
N GLY A 84 -6.03 -3.98 -17.63
CA GLY A 84 -5.31 -4.23 -18.89
C GLY A 84 -3.80 -4.39 -18.75
N ARG A 85 -3.26 -4.43 -17.52
CA ARG A 85 -1.83 -4.72 -17.31
C ARG A 85 -1.51 -6.19 -17.51
N PRO A 86 -0.28 -6.51 -17.96
CA PRO A 86 0.14 -7.89 -18.12
C PRO A 86 0.33 -8.58 -16.76
N MET A 87 0.40 -9.91 -16.81
CA MET A 87 0.42 -10.75 -15.62
C MET A 87 1.70 -10.58 -14.75
N ASN A 88 2.80 -10.24 -15.40
CA ASN A 88 4.11 -9.93 -14.83
C ASN A 88 4.26 -8.46 -14.40
N GLU A 89 3.17 -7.68 -14.35
CA GLU A 89 3.19 -6.30 -13.88
C GLU A 89 2.10 -6.06 -12.84
N ILE A 90 2.41 -5.26 -11.82
CA ILE A 90 1.46 -4.83 -10.81
C ILE A 90 1.73 -3.39 -10.40
N ASP A 91 0.67 -2.59 -10.35
CA ASP A 91 0.73 -1.21 -9.92
C ASP A 91 0.12 -1.05 -8.53
N LEU A 92 0.97 -0.61 -7.60
CA LEU A 92 0.67 -0.40 -6.19
C LEU A 92 0.72 1.08 -5.80
N HIS A 93 0.85 1.99 -6.77
CA HIS A 93 0.86 3.42 -6.44
C HIS A 93 -0.46 3.85 -5.81
N GLY A 94 -0.39 4.80 -4.88
CA GLY A 94 -1.56 5.31 -4.16
C GLY A 94 -2.07 4.40 -3.03
N LEU A 95 -1.55 3.18 -2.90
CA LEU A 95 -1.88 2.29 -1.79
C LEU A 95 -1.08 2.64 -0.53
N TYR A 96 -1.66 2.38 0.64
CA TYR A 96 -0.92 2.39 1.89
C TYR A 96 -0.01 1.18 1.98
N VAL A 97 1.06 1.29 2.77
CA VAL A 97 2.12 0.27 2.85
C VAL A 97 1.56 -1.13 3.13
N LYS A 98 0.65 -1.27 4.10
CA LYS A 98 0.03 -2.56 4.46
C LYS A 98 -0.74 -3.15 3.28
N GLU A 99 -1.62 -2.35 2.67
CA GLU A 99 -2.45 -2.76 1.53
C GLU A 99 -1.58 -3.20 0.34
N ALA A 100 -0.52 -2.44 0.06
CA ALA A 100 0.40 -2.74 -1.02
C ALA A 100 1.22 -4.01 -0.76
N MET A 101 1.63 -4.26 0.49
CA MET A 101 2.33 -5.49 0.86
C MET A 101 1.44 -6.72 0.63
N ASP A 102 0.17 -6.66 1.04
CA ASP A 102 -0.79 -7.76 0.87
C ASP A 102 -1.01 -8.09 -0.62
N LYS A 103 -1.16 -7.06 -1.47
CA LYS A 103 -1.30 -7.22 -2.93
C LYS A 103 -0.01 -7.71 -3.59
N ALA A 104 1.15 -7.21 -3.16
CA ALA A 104 2.45 -7.65 -3.66
C ALA A 104 2.69 -9.13 -3.34
N GLU A 105 2.45 -9.55 -2.11
CA GLU A 105 2.60 -10.94 -1.68
C GLU A 105 1.71 -11.90 -2.48
N SER A 106 0.44 -11.52 -2.64
CA SER A 106 -0.51 -12.28 -3.47
C SER A 106 -0.02 -12.42 -4.91
N ARG A 107 0.51 -11.35 -5.50
CA ARG A 107 1.04 -11.37 -6.87
C ARG A 107 2.32 -12.20 -7.00
N ILE A 108 3.22 -12.14 -6.01
CA ILE A 108 4.43 -12.97 -5.98
C ILE A 108 4.06 -14.46 -5.97
N GLN A 109 3.12 -14.86 -5.10
CA GLN A 109 2.65 -16.24 -5.02
C GLN A 109 2.06 -16.70 -6.35
N TYR A 110 1.24 -15.85 -6.97
CA TYR A 110 0.66 -16.10 -8.28
C TYR A 110 1.72 -16.25 -9.38
N CYS A 111 2.74 -15.38 -9.44
CA CYS A 111 3.84 -15.50 -10.40
C CYS A 111 4.62 -16.80 -10.21
N LYS A 112 4.93 -17.18 -8.96
CA LYS A 112 5.60 -18.44 -8.64
C LYS A 112 4.77 -19.66 -9.08
N ALA A 113 3.47 -19.66 -8.80
CA ALA A 113 2.57 -20.76 -9.16
C ALA A 113 2.45 -20.95 -10.67
N ASN A 114 2.48 -19.84 -11.43
CA ASN A 114 2.34 -19.85 -12.88
C ASN A 114 3.69 -19.87 -13.63
N LYS A 115 4.81 -20.07 -12.92
CA LYS A 115 6.17 -20.10 -13.49
C LYS A 115 6.51 -18.86 -14.32
N ILE A 116 6.01 -17.70 -13.90
CA ILE A 116 6.41 -16.42 -14.46
C ILE A 116 7.86 -16.17 -14.01
N ASP A 117 8.70 -15.75 -14.94
CA ASP A 117 10.14 -15.51 -14.77
C ASP A 117 10.45 -14.22 -13.99
N HIS A 118 9.64 -13.18 -14.13
CA HIS A 118 9.83 -11.92 -13.42
C HIS A 118 8.52 -11.18 -13.10
N LEU A 119 8.59 -10.18 -12.23
CA LEU A 119 7.50 -9.28 -11.87
C LEU A 119 8.00 -7.83 -11.79
N VAL A 120 7.32 -6.93 -12.47
CA VAL A 120 7.52 -5.48 -12.36
C VAL A 120 6.49 -4.93 -11.37
N ILE A 121 6.97 -4.35 -10.27
CA ILE A 121 6.14 -3.70 -9.25
C ILE A 121 6.30 -2.19 -9.37
N ILE A 122 5.22 -1.49 -9.68
CA ILE A 122 5.20 -0.03 -9.77
C ILE A 122 4.78 0.52 -8.41
N VAL A 123 5.70 1.25 -7.75
CA VAL A 123 5.48 1.87 -6.43
C VAL A 123 5.32 3.40 -6.53
N GLY A 124 5.59 3.98 -7.70
CA GLY A 124 5.51 5.41 -7.97
C GLY A 124 6.83 6.15 -7.69
N ARG A 125 6.93 7.38 -8.21
CA ARG A 125 8.18 8.20 -8.22
C ARG A 125 8.46 8.98 -6.92
N GLY A 126 7.58 8.92 -5.93
CA GLY A 126 7.80 9.58 -4.64
C GLY A 126 7.77 11.11 -4.63
N LYS A 127 7.34 11.79 -5.69
CA LYS A 127 7.22 13.25 -5.73
C LYS A 127 5.85 13.67 -5.14
N HIS A 128 5.86 14.25 -3.94
CA HIS A 128 4.76 15.02 -3.32
C HIS A 128 3.57 14.29 -2.66
N SER A 129 3.76 13.17 -2.00
CA SER A 129 2.73 12.69 -1.05
C SER A 129 3.38 12.23 0.25
N SER A 130 2.87 12.74 1.36
CA SER A 130 3.25 12.54 2.76
C SER A 130 3.30 11.07 3.26
N GLY A 131 3.15 10.08 2.36
CA GLY A 131 3.31 8.64 2.62
C GLY A 131 4.16 7.86 1.60
N LEU A 132 4.59 8.48 0.48
CA LEU A 132 5.21 7.77 -0.66
C LEU A 132 6.69 7.40 -0.47
N ALA A 133 7.38 7.92 0.54
CA ALA A 133 8.75 7.49 0.82
C ALA A 133 8.83 6.11 1.49
N LYS A 134 7.72 5.59 2.04
CA LYS A 134 7.73 4.34 2.84
C LYS A 134 7.37 3.10 2.03
N LEU A 135 6.70 3.24 0.88
CA LEU A 135 6.26 2.09 0.09
C LEU A 135 7.43 1.36 -0.57
N LYS A 136 8.30 2.09 -1.29
CA LYS A 136 9.50 1.52 -1.94
C LYS A 136 10.36 0.71 -0.95
N PRO A 137 10.79 1.24 0.21
CA PRO A 137 11.59 0.46 1.16
C PRO A 137 10.81 -0.72 1.77
N ALA A 138 9.50 -0.59 2.01
CA ALA A 138 8.70 -1.70 2.53
C ALA A 138 8.62 -2.88 1.56
N ILE A 139 8.40 -2.62 0.27
CA ILE A 139 8.39 -3.69 -0.75
C ILE A 139 9.78 -4.30 -0.92
N ILE A 140 10.86 -3.50 -0.88
CA ILE A 140 12.22 -4.04 -0.91
C ILE A 140 12.49 -4.97 0.27
N ASN A 141 12.07 -4.58 1.49
CA ASN A 141 12.19 -5.43 2.68
C ASN A 141 11.36 -6.73 2.56
N LEU A 142 10.19 -6.67 1.92
CA LEU A 142 9.40 -7.85 1.59
C LEU A 142 10.18 -8.80 0.66
N MET A 143 10.83 -8.28 -0.38
CA MET A 143 11.66 -9.10 -1.29
C MET A 143 12.84 -9.75 -0.56
N LYS A 144 13.50 -9.01 0.35
CA LYS A 144 14.57 -9.55 1.19
C LYS A 144 14.08 -10.72 2.06
N LYS A 145 12.91 -10.57 2.71
CA LYS A 145 12.28 -11.63 3.51
C LYS A 145 12.02 -12.90 2.69
N TYR A 146 11.62 -12.72 1.43
CA TYR A 146 11.35 -13.82 0.50
C TYR A 146 12.59 -14.33 -0.26
N GLN A 147 13.78 -13.78 0.03
CA GLN A 147 15.03 -14.09 -0.67
C GLN A 147 14.89 -13.98 -2.19
N LEU A 148 14.17 -12.95 -2.64
CA LEU A 148 13.97 -12.65 -4.06
C LEU A 148 14.95 -11.57 -4.51
N ARG A 149 15.55 -11.75 -5.69
CA ARG A 149 16.36 -10.71 -6.32
C ARG A 149 15.42 -9.60 -6.79
N CYS A 150 15.74 -8.38 -6.36
CA CYS A 150 14.98 -7.18 -6.67
C CYS A 150 15.96 -6.14 -7.22
N THR A 151 15.65 -5.53 -8.36
CA THR A 151 16.40 -4.41 -8.93
C THR A 151 15.50 -3.17 -8.93
N PRO A 152 15.83 -2.11 -8.16
CA PRO A 152 15.05 -0.89 -8.14
C PRO A 152 15.24 -0.10 -9.43
N ASP A 153 14.24 0.72 -9.74
CA ASP A 153 14.23 1.68 -10.84
C ASP A 153 14.41 1.04 -12.23
N LYS A 154 14.00 -0.24 -12.35
CA LYS A 154 13.95 -1.01 -13.60
C LYS A 154 12.49 -1.46 -13.85
N PRO A 155 11.92 -1.23 -15.05
CA PRO A 155 12.52 -0.57 -16.22
C PRO A 155 12.61 0.96 -16.12
N THR A 156 11.85 1.59 -15.22
CA THR A 156 11.83 3.04 -15.03
C THR A 156 11.85 3.42 -13.55
N VAL A 157 12.16 4.68 -13.24
CA VAL A 157 12.17 5.20 -11.86
C VAL A 157 10.81 4.99 -11.19
N GLY A 158 10.82 4.42 -9.98
CA GLY A 158 9.59 4.08 -9.25
C GLY A 158 9.04 2.68 -9.57
N CYS A 159 9.79 1.87 -10.32
CA CYS A 159 9.54 0.44 -10.50
C CYS A 159 10.52 -0.41 -9.67
N LEU A 160 10.13 -1.63 -9.34
CA LEU A 160 10.98 -2.67 -8.76
C LEU A 160 10.85 -3.92 -9.64
N TYR A 161 11.96 -4.38 -10.20
CA TYR A 161 12.03 -5.59 -11.01
C TYR A 161 12.40 -6.78 -10.14
N VAL A 162 11.51 -7.76 -10.02
CA VAL A 162 11.67 -8.95 -9.17
C VAL A 162 11.84 -10.17 -10.06
N GLU A 163 12.85 -10.99 -9.82
CA GLU A 163 13.15 -12.19 -10.62
C GLU A 163 12.80 -13.46 -9.86
N PHE A 164 12.16 -14.42 -10.54
CA PHE A 164 11.82 -15.74 -10.03
C PHE A 164 12.62 -16.80 -10.81
N GLY A 165 13.22 -17.77 -10.11
CA GLY A 165 13.86 -18.93 -10.77
C GLY A 165 15.38 -19.03 -10.68
N TYR A 166 16.03 -18.39 -9.69
CA TYR A 166 17.44 -18.67 -9.40
C TYR A 166 17.58 -19.70 -8.27
N PRO A 167 18.08 -20.91 -8.55
CA PRO A 167 18.49 -21.83 -7.49
C PRO A 167 19.81 -21.33 -6.86
N GLY A 168 19.75 -20.95 -5.58
CA GLY A 168 20.87 -21.17 -4.65
C GLY A 168 22.06 -20.22 -4.62
N GLU A 169 22.05 -19.03 -5.23
CA GLU A 169 23.12 -18.06 -4.99
C GLU A 169 22.78 -17.06 -3.88
N PRO A 170 23.70 -16.81 -2.92
CA PRO A 170 23.48 -15.82 -1.87
C PRO A 170 23.33 -14.43 -2.50
N ILE A 171 22.25 -13.75 -2.15
CA ILE A 171 22.00 -12.37 -2.57
C ILE A 171 23.15 -11.50 -2.03
N ASN A 172 24.01 -10.99 -2.91
CA ASN A 172 25.02 -10.02 -2.52
C ASN A 172 24.35 -8.66 -2.27
N ILE A 173 24.12 -8.37 -0.99
CA ILE A 173 23.42 -7.17 -0.48
C ILE A 173 24.32 -5.92 -0.51
N GLY A 174 25.61 -6.05 -0.89
CA GLY A 174 26.61 -4.98 -0.77
C GLY A 174 26.28 -3.67 -1.51
N TRP A 175 25.52 -3.71 -2.61
CA TRP A 175 25.11 -2.48 -3.31
C TRP A 175 23.86 -1.80 -2.72
N PHE A 176 23.05 -2.51 -1.94
CA PHE A 176 21.78 -2.00 -1.40
C PHE A 176 21.93 -1.27 -0.06
N ASP A 177 22.91 -1.66 0.77
CA ASP A 177 23.14 -1.01 2.05
C ASP A 177 23.54 0.46 1.87
N THR A 178 24.35 0.77 0.85
CA THR A 178 24.70 2.15 0.49
C THR A 178 23.49 2.98 0.03
N PHE A 179 22.49 2.34 -0.60
CA PHE A 179 21.28 3.02 -1.07
C PHE A 179 20.29 3.27 0.08
N ILE A 180 20.06 2.29 0.96
CA ILE A 180 19.20 2.46 2.13
C ILE A 180 19.85 3.41 3.14
N SER A 181 21.16 3.32 3.37
CA SER A 181 21.88 4.28 4.23
C SER A 181 21.73 5.71 3.73
N ASN A 182 21.71 5.93 2.40
CA ASN A 182 21.47 7.25 1.82
C ASN A 182 20.02 7.74 1.98
N ILE A 183 19.03 6.84 2.03
CA ILE A 183 17.63 7.20 2.30
C ILE A 183 17.43 7.50 3.79
N THR A 184 18.08 6.75 4.69
CA THR A 184 17.94 6.95 6.14
C THR A 184 18.82 8.09 6.69
N ASN A 185 19.95 8.42 6.04
CA ASN A 185 20.83 9.52 6.47
C ASN A 185 20.33 10.92 6.03
N SER A 186 19.23 11.03 5.30
CA SER A 186 18.64 12.34 4.96
C SER A 186 17.66 12.86 6.03
N CYS A 187 17.53 12.18 7.17
CA CYS A 187 16.79 12.66 8.34
C CYS A 187 17.61 12.50 9.64
N ILE A 188 18.78 13.15 9.72
CA ILE A 188 19.34 13.60 10.99
C ILE A 188 19.89 15.01 10.77
N ILE A 189 19.04 16.03 10.92
CA ILE A 189 19.44 17.35 11.40
C ILE A 189 18.33 17.82 12.35
N CYS A 190 18.78 18.28 13.52
CA CYS A 190 18.05 18.71 14.70
C CYS A 190 16.93 19.72 14.47
#